data_AF-A0A1N6Q9C7-F1
#
_entry.id   AF-A0A1N6Q9C7-F1
#
_cell.length_a   1.000
_cell.length_b   1.000
_cell.length_c   1.000
_cell.angle_alpha   90.00
_cell.angle_beta   90.00
_cell.angle_gamma   90.00
#
_symmetry.space_group_name_H-M   'P 1'
#
loop_
_entity.id
_entity.type
_entity.pdbx_description
1 polymer ?
#
loop_
_entity_poly.entity_id
_entity_poly.type
_entity_poly.pdbx_seq_one_letter_code
_entity_poly.pdbx_strand_id
1 'polypeptide(L)'
;MWVHGDLHPANVVVADGTLAGVVDFGDLFAGDPAWDLAAAWVLLPAGLAARFFDAYAEADDAAVRRARGLAALKALFLLLMGQNGERGLPGGKAHWGPAGRTALDRVLAG
;
A
#
# COMPACT_ATOMS: atom_id res chain seq x y z
N MET A 1 -9.90 -2.50 15.09
CA MET A 1 -9.44 -1.10 14.95
C MET A 1 -10.18 -0.49 13.77
N TRP A 2 -10.37 0.84 13.70
CA TRP A 2 -10.81 1.47 12.46
C TRP A 2 -9.65 1.52 11.46
N VAL A 3 -9.89 1.10 10.22
CA VAL A 3 -8.89 1.08 9.15
C VAL A 3 -9.43 1.84 7.94
N HIS A 4 -8.54 2.53 7.23
CA HIS A 4 -8.80 3.20 5.96
C HIS A 4 -9.23 2.20 4.88
N GLY A 5 -8.65 0.99 4.88
CA GLY A 5 -9.02 -0.09 3.95
C GLY A 5 -8.33 0.01 2.59
N ASP A 6 -8.30 1.22 2.02
CA ASP A 6 -7.66 1.50 0.73
C ASP A 6 -6.43 2.44 0.78
N LEU A 7 -5.54 2.25 1.74
CA LEU A 7 -4.35 3.10 1.86
C LEU A 7 -3.28 2.75 0.80
N HIS A 8 -3.15 3.58 -0.24
CA HIS A 8 -2.20 3.43 -1.36
C HIS A 8 -1.78 4.81 -1.94
N PRO A 9 -0.82 4.89 -2.89
CA PRO A 9 -0.20 6.16 -3.26
C PRO A 9 -1.14 7.22 -3.85
N ALA A 10 -2.32 6.85 -4.36
CA ALA A 10 -3.27 7.83 -4.89
C ALA A 10 -4.12 8.48 -3.78
N ASN A 11 -4.16 7.87 -2.59
CA ASN A 11 -4.94 8.32 -1.43
C ASN A 11 -4.05 9.05 -0.40
N VAL A 12 -2.82 9.39 -0.78
CA VAL A 12 -1.82 10.03 0.07
C VAL A 12 -1.32 11.31 -0.58
N VAL A 13 -1.35 12.40 0.18
CA VAL A 13 -0.83 13.71 -0.23
C VAL A 13 0.54 13.92 0.39
N VAL A 14 1.50 14.34 -0.43
CA VAL A 14 2.87 14.66 0.00
C VAL A 14 3.16 16.13 -0.29
N ALA A 15 3.72 16.84 0.68
CA ALA A 15 4.25 18.19 0.54
C ALA A 15 5.69 18.21 1.07
N ASP A 16 6.62 18.78 0.30
CA ASP A 16 8.04 18.87 0.66
C ASP A 16 8.66 17.53 1.09
N GLY A 17 8.30 16.45 0.38
CA GLY A 17 8.79 15.10 0.66
C GLY A 17 8.21 14.44 1.91
N THR A 18 7.23 15.07 2.57
CA THR A 18 6.61 14.61 3.81
C THR A 18 5.13 14.34 3.62
N LEU A 19 4.58 13.35 4.34
CA LEU A 19 3.14 13.08 4.39
C LEU A 19 2.39 14.32 4.88
N ALA A 20 1.50 14.85 4.04
CA ALA A 20 0.70 16.05 4.31
C ALA A 20 -0.79 15.73 4.53
N GLY A 21 -1.26 14.58 4.05
CA GLY A 21 -2.65 14.17 4.25
C GLY A 21 -2.98 12.79 3.69
N VAL A 22 -4.12 12.28 4.13
CA VAL A 22 -4.74 11.04 3.64
C VAL A 22 -6.17 11.39 3.24
N VAL A 23 -6.63 10.84 2.11
CA VAL A 23 -7.95 11.12 1.53
C VAL A 23 -8.63 9.82 1.12
N ASP A 24 -9.92 9.90 0.75
CA ASP A 24 -10.72 8.77 0.26
C ASP A 24 -10.98 7.67 1.31
N PHE A 25 -11.71 8.05 2.36
CA PHE A 25 -12.15 7.15 3.43
C PHE A 25 -13.43 6.36 3.08
N GLY A 26 -13.75 6.20 1.79
CA GLY A 26 -14.96 5.50 1.34
C GLY A 26 -14.99 4.02 1.75
N ASP A 27 -13.82 3.40 1.84
CA ASP A 27 -13.61 2.00 2.24
C ASP A 27 -13.31 1.83 3.74
N LEU A 28 -13.65 2.81 4.59
CA LEU A 28 -13.40 2.72 6.02
C LEU A 28 -14.22 1.57 6.66
N PHE A 29 -13.57 0.71 7.44
CA PHE A 29 -14.26 -0.31 8.23
C PHE A 29 -13.57 -0.62 9.56
N ALA A 30 -14.28 -1.30 10.45
CA ALA A 30 -13.71 -1.84 11.68
C ALA A 30 -13.14 -3.24 11.40
N GLY A 31 -11.83 -3.41 11.55
CA GLY A 31 -11.18 -4.69 11.23
C GLY A 31 -9.73 -4.79 11.68
N ASP A 32 -9.02 -5.67 10.97
CA ASP A 32 -7.61 -5.99 11.17
C ASP A 32 -6.70 -4.85 10.67
N PRO A 33 -5.83 -4.26 11.51
CA PRO A 33 -4.93 -3.17 11.10
C PRO A 33 -3.95 -3.58 9.99
N ALA A 34 -3.76 -4.88 9.74
CA ALA A 34 -2.93 -5.38 8.65
C ALA A 34 -3.29 -4.77 7.27
N TRP A 35 -4.54 -4.36 7.07
CA TRP A 35 -5.01 -3.67 5.86
C TRP A 35 -4.26 -2.37 5.57
N ASP A 36 -4.11 -1.51 6.58
CA ASP A 36 -3.41 -0.23 6.45
C ASP A 36 -1.91 -0.39 6.66
N LEU A 37 -1.48 -1.34 7.49
CA LEU A 37 -0.06 -1.65 7.69
C LEU A 37 0.64 -2.13 6.41
N ALA A 38 -0.11 -2.66 5.42
CA ALA A 38 0.42 -2.97 4.10
C ALA A 38 1.07 -1.75 3.40
N ALA A 39 0.71 -0.53 3.81
CA ALA A 39 1.32 0.72 3.35
C ALA A 39 2.84 0.78 3.56
N ALA A 40 3.39 0.02 4.52
CA ALA A 40 4.82 -0.09 4.76
C ALA A 40 5.62 -0.50 3.51
N TRP A 41 5.03 -1.30 2.62
CA TRP A 41 5.64 -1.69 1.35
C TRP A 41 5.07 -0.94 0.15
N VAL A 42 3.79 -0.59 0.20
CA VAL A 42 3.08 0.05 -0.91
C VAL A 42 3.47 1.54 -1.05
N LEU A 43 3.70 2.24 0.06
CA LEU A 43 4.03 3.67 0.05
C LEU A 43 5.52 3.93 0.24
N LEU A 44 6.11 3.33 1.28
CA LEU A 44 7.41 3.76 1.77
C LEU A 44 8.57 3.28 0.89
N PRO A 45 9.67 4.06 0.81
CA PRO A 45 10.94 3.59 0.26
C PRO A 45 11.39 2.24 0.84
N ALA A 46 12.14 1.48 0.03
CA ALA A 46 12.72 0.21 0.46
C ALA A 46 13.58 0.40 1.73
N GLY A 47 13.52 -0.57 2.64
CA GLY A 47 14.25 -0.54 3.91
C GLY A 47 13.58 0.24 5.05
N LEU A 48 12.46 0.94 4.82
CA LEU A 48 11.77 1.69 5.88
C LEU A 48 10.67 0.91 6.61
N ALA A 49 10.31 -0.29 6.14
CA ALA A 49 9.25 -1.09 6.74
C ALA A 49 9.52 -1.43 8.22
N ALA A 50 10.74 -1.82 8.58
CA ALA A 50 11.10 -2.12 9.98
C ALA A 50 10.88 -0.91 10.90
N ARG A 51 11.44 0.25 10.52
CA ARG A 51 11.26 1.51 11.27
C ARG A 51 9.78 1.93 11.37
N PHE A 52 8.98 1.67 10.34
CA PHE A 52 7.55 1.94 10.37
C PHE A 52 6.84 1.07 11.43
N PHE A 53 7.13 -0.23 11.49
CA PHE A 53 6.54 -1.12 12.48
C PHE A 53 7.03 -0.83 13.91
N ASP A 54 8.32 -0.49 14.08
CA ASP A 54 8.86 -0.05 15.37
C ASP A 54 8.12 1.19 15.90
N ALA A 55 7.76 2.12 15.00
CA ALA A 55 7.02 3.34 15.36
C ALA A 55 5.53 3.10 15.60
N TYR A 56 4.93 2.08 14.98
CA TYR A 56 3.50 1.77 15.13
C TYR A 56 3.17 1.15 16.50
N ALA A 57 4.15 0.59 17.19
CA ALA A 57 4.10 -0.01 18.53
C ALA A 57 3.22 -1.27 18.71
N GLU A 58 2.13 -1.45 17.94
CA GLU A 58 1.17 -2.58 18.08
C GLU A 58 1.17 -3.57 16.88
N ALA A 59 2.29 -3.74 16.18
CA ALA A 59 2.40 -4.68 15.06
C ALA A 59 3.21 -5.92 15.45
N ASP A 60 2.54 -6.97 15.95
CA ASP A 60 3.20 -8.26 16.18
C ASP A 60 3.61 -8.95 14.86
N ASP A 61 4.48 -9.95 14.95
CA ASP A 61 4.97 -10.67 13.76
C ASP A 61 3.82 -11.26 12.92
N ALA A 62 2.71 -11.62 13.54
CA ALA A 62 1.54 -12.15 12.84
C ALA A 62 0.85 -11.05 12.02
N ALA A 63 0.67 -9.85 12.57
CA ALA A 63 0.14 -8.68 11.90
C ALA A 63 1.06 -8.23 10.76
N VAL A 64 2.38 -8.21 10.99
CA VAL A 64 3.37 -7.89 9.96
C VAL A 64 3.29 -8.90 8.81
N ARG A 65 3.18 -10.20 9.09
CA ARG A 65 3.00 -11.24 8.05
C ARG A 65 1.71 -11.04 7.25
N ARG A 66 0.58 -10.75 7.90
CA ARG A 66 -0.69 -10.49 7.21
C ARG A 66 -0.60 -9.22 6.35
N ALA A 67 -0.01 -8.16 6.89
CA ALA A 67 0.22 -6.90 6.17
C ALA A 67 1.10 -7.11 4.93
N ARG A 68 2.13 -7.95 5.02
CA ARG A 68 2.98 -8.30 3.87
C ARG A 68 2.22 -9.07 2.80
N GLY A 69 1.35 -10.01 3.20
CA GLY A 69 0.44 -10.70 2.28
C GLY A 69 -0.55 -9.75 1.58
N LEU A 70 -1.12 -8.81 2.33
CA LEU A 70 -2.01 -7.78 1.79
C LEU A 70 -1.27 -6.80 0.88
N ALA A 71 -0.01 -6.48 1.16
CA ALA A 71 0.82 -5.68 0.27
C ALA A 71 1.09 -6.41 -1.07
N ALA A 72 1.30 -7.72 -1.05
CA ALA A 72 1.41 -8.53 -2.27
C ALA A 72 0.12 -8.48 -3.11
N LEU A 73 -1.04 -8.61 -2.46
CA LEU A 73 -2.35 -8.50 -3.09
C LEU A 73 -2.56 -7.11 -3.73
N LYS A 74 -2.28 -6.04 -2.98
CA LYS A 74 -2.37 -4.65 -3.48
C LYS A 74 -1.41 -4.41 -4.64
N ALA A 75 -0.19 -4.95 -4.59
CA ALA A 75 0.77 -4.84 -5.69
C ALA A 75 0.28 -5.53 -6.97
N LEU A 76 -0.34 -6.71 -6.85
CA LEU A 76 -0.97 -7.41 -7.97
C LEU A 76 -2.13 -6.58 -8.57
N PHE A 77 -2.98 -6.01 -7.73
CA PHE A 77 -4.06 -5.12 -8.18
C PHE A 77 -3.52 -3.93 -8.98
N LEU A 78 -2.48 -3.25 -8.49
CA LEU A 78 -1.84 -2.13 -9.19
C LEU A 78 -1.25 -2.57 -10.55
N LEU A 79 -0.62 -3.74 -10.61
CA LEU A 79 -0.11 -4.30 -11.87
C LEU A 79 -1.23 -4.57 -12.88
N LEU A 80 -2.33 -5.18 -12.45
CA LEU A 80 -3.49 -5.46 -13.32
C LEU A 80 -4.14 -4.17 -13.83
N MET A 81 -4.25 -3.15 -12.97
CA MET A 81 -4.76 -1.83 -13.37
C MET A 81 -3.82 -1.14 -14.37
N GLY A 82 -2.51 -1.30 -14.19
CA GLY A 82 -1.47 -0.89 -15.14
C GLY A 82 -1.66 -1.54 -16.51
N GLN A 83 -1.73 -2.87 -16.53
CA GLN A 83 -1.95 -3.66 -17.75
C GLN A 83 -3.24 -3.30 -18.47
N ASN A 84 -4.34 -3.07 -17.72
CA ASN A 84 -5.59 -2.61 -18.31
C ASN A 84 -5.42 -1.24 -18.97
N GLY A 85 -4.65 -0.34 -18.35
CA GLY A 85 -4.34 0.99 -18.90
C GLY A 85 -3.50 0.91 -20.18
N GLU A 86 -2.48 0.06 -20.21
CA GLU A 86 -1.65 -0.20 -21.40
C GLU A 86 -2.47 -0.77 -22.56
N ARG A 87 -3.51 -1.56 -22.25
CA ARG A 87 -4.42 -2.15 -23.23
C ARG A 87 -5.59 -1.25 -23.63
N GLY A 88 -5.69 -0.03 -23.08
CA GLY A 88 -6.79 0.90 -23.35
C GLY A 88 -8.16 0.43 -22.84
N LEU A 89 -8.20 -0.47 -21.84
CA LEU A 89 -9.44 -0.97 -21.27
C LEU A 89 -10.09 0.07 -20.34
N PRO A 90 -11.43 0.13 -20.28
CA PRO A 90 -12.14 1.07 -19.40
C PRO A 90 -11.67 0.98 -17.94
N GLY A 91 -11.37 2.14 -17.34
CA GLY A 91 -10.90 2.25 -15.95
C GLY A 91 -9.42 1.92 -15.73
N GLY A 92 -8.70 1.44 -16.74
CA GLY A 92 -7.26 1.16 -16.65
C GLY A 92 -6.40 2.40 -16.41
N LYS A 93 -5.29 2.24 -15.68
CA LYS A 93 -4.39 3.34 -15.29
C LYS A 93 -2.94 2.93 -15.53
N ALA A 94 -2.38 3.24 -16.70
CA ALA A 94 -1.04 2.77 -17.11
C ALA A 94 0.07 3.11 -16.10
N HIS A 95 -0.02 4.27 -15.44
CA HIS A 95 0.95 4.71 -14.42
C HIS A 95 0.91 3.87 -13.13
N TRP A 96 -0.06 2.97 -12.94
CA TRP A 96 -0.16 2.09 -11.77
C TRP A 96 0.74 0.86 -11.87
N GLY A 97 1.07 0.41 -13.09
CA GLY A 97 1.95 -0.73 -13.32
C GLY A 97 3.32 -0.58 -12.62
N PRO A 98 4.06 0.52 -12.87
CA PRO A 98 5.34 0.78 -12.20
C PRO A 98 5.25 0.84 -10.66
N ALA A 99 4.16 1.40 -10.12
CA ALA A 99 3.92 1.45 -8.69
C ALA A 99 3.70 0.04 -8.12
N GLY A 100 2.89 -0.79 -8.79
CA GLY A 100 2.67 -2.19 -8.43
C GLY A 100 3.95 -3.02 -8.48
N ARG A 101 4.79 -2.82 -9.49
CA ARG A 101 6.11 -3.49 -9.57
C ARG A 101 6.99 -3.12 -8.39
N THR A 102 7.12 -1.81 -8.13
CA THR A 102 7.95 -1.30 -7.04
C THR A 102 7.48 -1.82 -5.68
N ALA A 103 6.17 -1.86 -5.44
CA ALA A 103 5.60 -2.43 -4.22
C ALA A 103 5.92 -3.94 -4.10
N LEU A 104 5.78 -4.71 -5.19
CA LEU A 104 6.08 -6.14 -5.18
C LEU A 104 7.57 -6.40 -4.95
N ASP A 105 8.46 -5.62 -5.55
CA ASP A 105 9.91 -5.75 -5.30
C ASP A 105 10.24 -5.53 -3.82
N ARG A 106 9.62 -4.52 -3.18
CA ARG A 106 9.77 -4.28 -1.73
C ARG A 106 9.21 -5.42 -0.89
N VAL A 107 8.09 -6.01 -1.29
CA VAL A 107 7.49 -7.17 -0.62
C VAL A 107 8.40 -8.40 -0.74
N LEU A 108 9.13 -8.58 -1.85
CA LEU A 108 9.99 -9.74 -2.09
C LEU A 108 11.40 -9.58 -1.50
N ALA A 109 11.90 -8.35 -1.36
CA ALA A 109 13.25 -8.07 -0.86
C ALA A 109 13.40 -8.14 0.67
N GLY A 110 12.29 -8.15 1.42
CA GLY A 110 12.29 -8.23 2.88
C GLY A 110 12.26 -9.64 3.45
#